data_AF-A0A969K587-F1
#
_entry.id   AF-A0A969K587-F1
#
_cell.length_a   1.000
_cell.length_b   1.000
_cell.length_c   1.000
_cell.angle_alpha   90.00
_cell.angle_beta   90.00
_cell.angle_gamma   90.00
#
_symmetry.space_group_name_H-M   'P 1'
#
loop_
_entity.id
_entity.type
_entity.pdbx_description
1 polymer ?
#
loop_
_entity_poly.entity_id
_entity_poly.type
_entity_poly.pdbx_seq_one_letter_code
_entity_poly.pdbx_strand_id
1 'polypeptide(L)'
;MHQYLYALDALAFNISDPFMTAEFPAIVRFKRALAITLMLSGGAIFFSSTLSFLAGHFPFGFIASFAFVFAGVSLQRHTYFRLDRHELIVYKPTGKEDYRCALASPRDLEVDLETDDVYLLAAGDRRKVPLYRWLAEDEDWEVFQRLVMATAPAVDEAVEISLVEGDEGGGGDKPEAIGDESTQAVIASAPSESDASEAESSSTADPS
;
A
#
# COMPACT_ATOMS: atom_id res chain seq x y z
N MET A 1 59.31 -2.36 -5.08
CA MET A 1 58.44 -2.73 -6.22
C MET A 1 57.17 -3.43 -5.71
N HIS A 2 56.44 -2.82 -4.77
CA HIS A 2 55.27 -3.44 -4.12
C HIS A 2 54.09 -2.48 -3.86
N GLN A 3 54.14 -1.25 -4.37
CA GLN A 3 53.09 -0.24 -4.14
C GLN A 3 51.99 -0.18 -5.21
N TYR A 4 52.09 -0.97 -6.29
CA TYR A 4 51.11 -0.92 -7.39
C TYR A 4 50.01 -1.99 -7.32
N LEU A 5 50.05 -2.91 -6.35
CA LEU A 5 49.05 -3.98 -6.25
C LEU A 5 47.82 -3.62 -5.41
N TYR A 6 47.87 -2.57 -4.57
CA TYR A 6 46.70 -2.15 -3.78
C TYR A 6 45.76 -1.19 -4.51
N ALA A 7 46.17 -0.59 -5.62
CA ALA A 7 45.33 0.33 -6.39
C ALA A 7 44.35 -0.39 -7.35
N LEU A 8 44.56 -1.69 -7.63
CA LEU A 8 43.70 -2.45 -8.53
C LEU A 8 42.52 -3.13 -7.82
N ASP A 9 42.63 -3.44 -6.53
CA ASP A 9 41.50 -3.97 -5.75
C ASP A 9 40.46 -2.88 -5.42
N ALA A 10 40.88 -1.63 -5.26
CA ALA A 10 39.96 -0.51 -5.05
C ALA A 10 39.21 -0.06 -6.32
N LEU A 11 39.63 -0.52 -7.51
CA LEU A 11 38.98 -0.23 -8.79
C LEU A 11 38.13 -1.40 -9.32
N ALA A 12 38.23 -2.60 -8.71
CA ALA A 12 37.42 -3.75 -9.06
C ALA A 12 36.04 -3.78 -8.35
N PHE A 13 35.83 -2.94 -7.34
CA PHE A 13 34.53 -2.81 -6.64
C PHE A 13 33.59 -1.77 -7.27
N ASN A 14 33.73 -1.49 -8.57
CA ASN A 14 32.97 -0.42 -9.23
C ASN A 14 32.42 -0.78 -10.62
N ILE A 15 32.21 -2.07 -10.91
CA ILE A 15 31.55 -2.50 -12.17
C ILE A 15 30.71 -3.75 -11.89
N SER A 16 29.60 -3.59 -11.19
CA SER A 16 28.37 -4.38 -11.31
C SER A 16 27.37 -3.85 -10.29
N ASP A 17 27.07 -2.55 -10.32
CA ASP A 17 25.84 -2.12 -9.66
C ASP A 17 24.70 -2.74 -10.50
N PRO A 18 23.93 -3.72 -9.98
CA PRO A 18 22.81 -4.33 -10.72
C PRO A 18 21.76 -3.27 -11.15
N PHE A 19 21.91 -2.07 -10.61
CA PHE A 19 21.21 -0.84 -10.91
C PHE A 19 21.33 -0.34 -12.37
N MET A 20 22.42 -0.64 -13.09
CA MET A 20 22.55 -0.24 -14.49
C MET A 20 21.71 -1.10 -15.44
N THR A 21 21.22 -2.27 -14.99
CA THR A 21 20.42 -3.20 -15.78
C THR A 21 18.94 -3.24 -15.40
N ALA A 22 18.55 -2.66 -14.27
CA ALA A 22 17.15 -2.50 -13.91
C ALA A 22 16.49 -1.44 -14.80
N GLU A 23 15.49 -1.84 -15.59
CA GLU A 23 14.73 -0.98 -16.50
C GLU A 23 13.88 0.04 -15.72
N PHE A 24 14.51 1.14 -15.30
CA PHE A 24 13.79 2.35 -14.89
C PHE A 24 13.35 3.14 -16.13
N PRO A 25 12.13 3.70 -16.14
CA PRO A 25 11.15 3.78 -15.06
C PRO A 25 10.31 2.51 -14.85
N ALA A 26 10.01 2.18 -13.60
CA ALA A 26 8.98 1.19 -13.28
C ALA A 26 7.61 1.88 -13.31
N ILE A 27 6.74 1.44 -14.22
CA ILE A 27 5.42 2.01 -14.42
C ILE A 27 4.38 1.00 -13.95
N VAL A 28 3.57 1.37 -12.96
CA VAL A 28 2.51 0.53 -12.43
C VAL A 28 1.16 1.08 -12.83
N ARG A 29 0.36 0.26 -13.52
CA ARG A 29 -0.98 0.63 -14.00
C ARG A 29 -2.06 0.27 -12.98
N PHE A 30 -3.24 0.87 -13.16
CA PHE A 30 -4.42 0.44 -12.43
C PHE A 30 -4.85 -0.97 -12.82
N LYS A 31 -5.46 -1.68 -11.85
CA LYS A 31 -5.93 -3.04 -12.02
C LYS A 31 -7.01 -3.11 -13.10
N ARG A 32 -6.77 -3.88 -14.16
CA ARG A 32 -7.69 -4.03 -15.30
C ARG A 32 -9.05 -4.58 -14.88
N ALA A 33 -9.07 -5.46 -13.88
CA ALA A 33 -10.30 -6.02 -13.33
C ALA A 33 -11.24 -4.92 -12.80
N LEU A 34 -10.72 -3.87 -12.15
CA LEU A 34 -11.53 -2.75 -11.65
C LEU A 34 -12.13 -1.93 -12.80
N ALA A 35 -11.37 -1.70 -13.86
CA ALA A 35 -11.88 -1.02 -15.05
C ALA A 35 -13.03 -1.81 -15.69
N ILE A 36 -12.86 -3.13 -15.85
CA ILE A 36 -13.86 -4.02 -16.44
C ILE A 36 -15.12 -4.07 -15.57
N THR A 37 -14.99 -4.21 -14.25
CA THR A 37 -16.16 -4.25 -13.35
C THR A 37 -16.95 -2.94 -13.41
N LEU A 38 -16.29 -1.79 -13.43
CA LEU A 38 -16.95 -0.49 -13.58
C LEU A 38 -17.68 -0.36 -14.92
N MET A 39 -17.07 -0.80 -16.03
CA MET A 39 -17.73 -0.81 -17.33
C MET A 39 -18.97 -1.73 -17.35
N LEU A 40 -18.86 -2.93 -16.78
CA LEU A 40 -19.97 -3.88 -16.69
C LEU A 40 -21.10 -3.34 -15.79
N SER A 41 -20.77 -2.77 -14.64
CA SER A 41 -21.74 -2.10 -13.77
C SER A 41 -22.43 -0.95 -14.49
N GLY A 42 -21.67 -0.13 -15.23
CA GLY A 42 -22.23 0.94 -16.06
C GLY A 42 -23.20 0.41 -17.12
N GLY A 43 -22.85 -0.69 -17.81
CA GLY A 43 -23.74 -1.35 -18.78
C GLY A 43 -25.01 -1.92 -18.15
N ALA A 44 -24.90 -2.54 -16.97
CA ALA A 44 -26.06 -3.05 -16.24
C ALA A 44 -27.02 -1.93 -15.82
N ILE A 45 -26.49 -0.82 -15.29
CA ILE A 45 -27.28 0.37 -14.93
C ILE A 45 -27.94 0.97 -16.18
N PHE A 46 -27.24 1.01 -17.32
CA PHE A 46 -27.80 1.48 -18.59
C PHE A 46 -29.03 0.66 -18.99
N PHE A 47 -28.88 -0.67 -18.96
CA PHE A 47 -29.94 -1.59 -19.33
C PHE A 47 -31.15 -1.46 -18.41
N SER A 48 -30.92 -1.41 -17.09
CA SER A 48 -31.98 -1.17 -16.10
C SER A 48 -32.69 0.16 -16.33
N SER A 49 -31.94 1.24 -16.57
CA SER A 49 -32.51 2.57 -16.85
C SER A 49 -33.35 2.60 -18.12
N THR A 50 -32.95 1.82 -19.13
CA THR A 50 -33.72 1.66 -20.37
C THR A 50 -35.07 1.01 -20.08
N LEU A 51 -35.11 -0.07 -19.28
CA LEU A 51 -36.37 -0.71 -18.88
C LEU A 51 -37.27 0.24 -18.09
N SER A 52 -36.71 1.00 -17.14
CA SER A 52 -37.45 2.00 -16.38
C SER A 52 -38.02 3.12 -17.26
N PHE A 53 -37.26 3.56 -18.27
CA PHE A 53 -37.71 4.55 -19.24
C PHE A 53 -38.90 4.02 -20.07
N LEU A 54 -38.83 2.76 -20.54
CA LEU A 54 -39.95 2.13 -21.26
C LEU A 54 -41.20 1.99 -20.39
N ALA A 55 -41.04 1.82 -19.07
CA ALA A 55 -42.14 1.79 -18.11
C ALA A 55 -42.72 3.19 -17.79
N GLY A 56 -42.17 4.26 -18.37
CA GLY A 56 -42.64 5.64 -18.16
C GLY A 56 -42.02 6.35 -16.95
N HIS A 57 -40.99 5.79 -16.32
CA HIS A 57 -40.25 6.42 -15.23
C HIS A 57 -39.11 7.32 -15.75
N PHE A 58 -38.76 8.35 -14.98
CA PHE A 58 -37.68 9.26 -15.34
C PHE A 58 -36.30 8.56 -15.20
N PRO A 59 -35.44 8.57 -16.23
CA PRO A 59 -34.29 7.68 -16.28
C PRO A 59 -33.00 8.31 -15.73
N PHE A 60 -32.96 8.63 -14.43
CA PHE A 60 -31.75 9.18 -13.78
C PHE A 60 -30.52 8.28 -13.94
N GLY A 61 -30.71 6.97 -14.10
CA GLY A 61 -29.60 6.01 -14.19
C GLY A 61 -28.78 6.09 -15.48
N PHE A 62 -29.23 6.78 -16.54
CA PHE A 62 -28.39 6.98 -17.72
C PHE A 62 -27.13 7.78 -17.40
N ILE A 63 -27.25 8.86 -16.62
CA ILE A 63 -26.10 9.70 -16.23
C ILE A 63 -25.12 8.88 -15.39
N ALA A 64 -25.64 8.12 -14.42
CA ALA A 64 -24.83 7.23 -13.61
C ALA A 64 -24.09 6.20 -14.47
N SER A 65 -24.79 5.54 -15.40
CA SER A 65 -24.18 4.59 -16.33
C SER A 65 -23.00 5.20 -17.10
N PHE A 66 -23.18 6.37 -17.70
CA PHE A 66 -22.11 7.06 -18.41
C PHE A 66 -20.93 7.39 -17.49
N ALA A 67 -21.18 7.82 -16.25
CA ALA A 67 -20.13 8.09 -15.28
C ALA A 67 -19.34 6.81 -14.93
N PHE A 68 -20.00 5.67 -14.73
CA PHE A 68 -19.35 4.38 -14.46
C PHE A 68 -18.50 3.90 -15.63
N VAL A 69 -19.03 3.95 -16.86
CA VAL A 69 -18.29 3.58 -18.07
C VAL A 69 -17.09 4.51 -18.26
N PHE A 70 -17.28 5.82 -18.10
CA PHE A 70 -16.20 6.80 -18.21
C PHE A 70 -15.11 6.58 -17.16
N ALA A 71 -15.47 6.28 -15.91
CA ALA A 71 -14.53 5.96 -14.85
C ALA A 71 -13.73 4.69 -15.18
N GLY A 72 -14.38 3.63 -15.68
CA GLY A 72 -13.71 2.42 -16.13
C GLY A 72 -12.72 2.66 -17.28
N VAL A 73 -13.12 3.44 -18.28
CA VAL A 73 -12.23 3.82 -19.41
C VAL A 73 -11.05 4.66 -18.93
N SER A 74 -11.28 5.59 -17.99
CA SER A 74 -10.23 6.44 -17.43
C SER A 74 -9.19 5.61 -16.69
N LEU A 75 -9.62 4.70 -15.80
CA LEU A 75 -8.71 3.80 -15.08
C LEU A 75 -7.83 2.96 -16.03
N GLN A 76 -8.39 2.48 -17.14
CA GLN A 76 -7.63 1.67 -18.10
C GLN A 76 -6.56 2.48 -18.86
N ARG A 77 -6.74 3.79 -19.01
CA ARG A 77 -5.81 4.66 -19.75
C ARG A 77 -4.71 5.24 -18.89
N HIS A 78 -4.97 5.41 -17.60
CA HIS A 78 -4.05 6.10 -16.71
C HIS A 78 -3.09 5.14 -16.02
N THR A 79 -1.85 5.62 -15.84
CA THR A 79 -0.88 5.01 -14.94
C THR A 79 -1.31 5.27 -13.51
N TYR A 80 -1.11 4.31 -12.62
CA TYR A 80 -1.38 4.50 -11.20
C TYR A 80 -0.23 5.21 -10.52
N PHE A 81 0.99 4.68 -10.62
CA PHE A 81 2.18 5.38 -10.18
C PHE A 81 3.38 5.03 -11.05
N ARG A 82 4.39 5.91 -10.99
CA ARG A 82 5.65 5.75 -11.67
C ARG A 82 6.77 5.92 -10.67
N LEU A 83 7.69 4.96 -10.67
CA LEU A 83 8.93 5.02 -9.92
C LEU A 83 10.08 5.27 -10.90
N ASP A 84 10.70 6.43 -10.77
CA ASP A 84 11.97 6.79 -11.39
C ASP A 84 13.10 6.62 -10.37
N ARG A 85 14.35 6.79 -10.80
CA ARG A 85 15.53 6.63 -9.93
C ARG A 85 15.55 7.58 -8.73
N HIS A 86 14.95 8.76 -8.86
CA HIS A 86 15.00 9.81 -7.83
C HIS A 86 13.62 10.37 -7.48
N GLU A 87 12.55 9.76 -7.98
CA GLU A 87 11.20 10.24 -7.69
C GLU A 87 10.16 9.13 -7.79
N LEU A 88 9.15 9.24 -6.93
CA LEU A 88 7.93 8.46 -6.96
C LEU A 88 6.77 9.40 -7.20
N ILE A 89 6.02 9.18 -8.28
CA ILE A 89 4.86 9.99 -8.66
C ILE A 89 3.62 9.10 -8.66
N VAL A 90 2.61 9.46 -7.87
CA VAL A 90 1.31 8.79 -7.79
C VAL A 90 0.27 9.65 -8.49
N TYR A 91 -0.51 9.03 -9.37
CA TYR A 91 -1.54 9.67 -10.16
C TYR A 91 -2.93 9.26 -9.67
N LYS A 92 -3.87 10.20 -9.80
CA LYS A 92 -5.30 9.94 -9.64
C LYS A 92 -5.82 9.10 -10.80
N PRO A 93 -6.98 8.45 -10.63
CA PRO A 93 -7.74 7.86 -11.75
C PRO A 93 -8.07 8.85 -12.89
N THR A 94 -7.97 10.16 -12.63
CA THR A 94 -8.16 11.23 -13.63
C THR A 94 -6.88 11.59 -14.40
N GLY A 95 -5.74 10.96 -14.08
CA GLY A 95 -4.43 11.24 -14.66
C GLY A 95 -3.71 12.44 -14.07
N LYS A 96 -4.30 13.15 -13.09
CA LYS A 96 -3.64 14.23 -12.37
C LYS A 96 -2.68 13.67 -11.32
N GLU A 97 -1.55 14.32 -11.11
CA GLU A 97 -0.65 14.01 -9.99
C GLU A 97 -1.40 14.23 -8.67
N ASP A 98 -1.35 13.23 -7.78
CA ASP A 98 -1.89 13.33 -6.42
C ASP A 98 -0.78 13.51 -5.39
N TYR A 99 0.29 12.75 -5.56
CA TYR A 99 1.40 12.71 -4.62
C TYR A 99 2.71 12.57 -5.38
N ARG A 100 3.72 13.34 -4.95
CA ARG A 100 5.07 13.26 -5.48
C ARG A 100 6.05 13.26 -4.33
N CYS A 101 7.02 12.36 -4.37
CA CYS A 101 8.11 12.29 -3.42
C CYS A 101 9.44 12.21 -4.15
N ALA A 102 10.39 13.03 -3.73
CA ALA A 102 11.78 12.88 -4.14
C ALA A 102 12.42 11.74 -3.34
N LEU A 103 13.23 10.94 -4.01
CA LEU A 103 14.01 9.85 -3.46
C LEU A 103 15.48 10.20 -3.63
N ALA A 104 16.32 10.02 -2.61
CA ALA A 104 17.76 10.10 -2.83
C ALA A 104 18.20 8.87 -3.64
N SER A 105 17.63 7.72 -3.31
CA SER A 105 17.78 6.46 -4.03
C SER A 105 16.51 5.63 -3.93
N PRO A 106 16.22 4.70 -4.85
CA PRO A 106 15.12 3.75 -4.68
C PRO A 106 15.36 2.78 -3.52
N ARG A 107 16.55 2.79 -2.91
CA ARG A 107 16.86 2.14 -1.62
C ARG A 107 16.09 2.71 -0.45
N ASP A 108 15.63 3.95 -0.58
CA ASP A 108 14.87 4.64 0.46
C ASP A 108 13.42 4.13 0.51
N LEU A 109 13.02 3.24 -0.41
CA LEU A 109 11.70 2.61 -0.39
C LEU A 109 11.79 1.24 0.28
N GLU A 110 10.88 1.01 1.20
CA GLU A 110 10.67 -0.27 1.86
C GLU A 110 9.27 -0.76 1.53
N VAL A 111 9.14 -2.02 1.11
CA VAL A 111 7.83 -2.66 0.93
C VAL A 111 7.66 -3.68 2.04
N ASP A 112 6.63 -3.49 2.85
CA ASP A 112 6.24 -4.46 3.86
C ASP A 112 5.49 -5.61 3.18
N LEU A 113 6.03 -6.82 3.30
CA LEU A 113 5.50 -8.01 2.65
C LEU A 113 4.23 -8.57 3.30
N GLU A 114 3.99 -8.25 4.57
CA GLU A 114 2.80 -8.73 5.27
C GLU A 114 1.58 -7.87 4.94
N THR A 115 1.80 -6.56 4.77
CA THR A 115 0.73 -5.58 4.57
C THR A 115 0.63 -5.05 3.13
N ASP A 116 1.61 -5.34 2.27
CA ASP A 116 1.82 -4.73 0.96
C ASP A 116 1.87 -3.18 1.01
N ASP A 117 2.17 -2.62 2.18
CA ASP A 117 2.32 -1.18 2.35
C ASP A 117 3.72 -0.73 1.93
N VAL A 118 3.79 0.45 1.32
CA VAL A 118 5.05 1.06 0.88
C VAL A 118 5.41 2.20 1.81
N TYR A 119 6.64 2.17 2.32
CA TYR A 119 7.20 3.17 3.20
C TYR A 119 8.41 3.84 2.57
N LEU A 120 8.56 5.11 2.88
CA LEU A 120 9.75 5.89 2.58
C LEU A 120 10.59 6.01 3.85
N LEU A 121 11.84 5.55 3.78
CA LEU A 121 12.87 5.68 4.79
C LEU A 121 13.74 6.89 4.46
N ALA A 122 13.31 8.07 4.91
CA ALA A 122 14.05 9.31 4.69
C ALA A 122 14.67 9.77 6.00
N ALA A 123 16.01 9.86 6.06
CA ALA A 123 16.75 10.41 7.19
C ALA A 123 16.40 9.80 8.57
N GLY A 124 16.08 8.50 8.61
CA GLY A 124 15.72 7.77 9.83
C GLY A 124 14.25 7.87 10.23
N ASP A 125 13.41 8.56 9.44
CA ASP A 125 11.96 8.58 9.60
C ASP A 125 11.29 7.64 8.58
N ARG A 126 10.28 6.89 9.04
CA ARG A 126 9.51 5.92 8.24
C ARG A 126 8.14 6.51 7.94
N ARG A 127 7.96 6.97 6.70
CA ARG A 127 6.71 7.60 6.25
C ARG A 127 5.95 6.69 5.30
N LYS A 128 4.69 6.38 5.61
CA LYS A 128 3.81 5.64 4.71
C LYS A 128 3.52 6.44 3.44
N VAL A 129 3.74 5.82 2.28
CA VAL A 129 3.36 6.36 0.97
C VAL A 129 1.91 5.95 0.69
N PRO A 130 1.05 6.83 0.16
CA PRO A 130 -0.35 6.49 -0.16
C PRO A 130 -0.45 5.62 -1.43
N LEU A 131 0.18 4.44 -1.38
CA LEU A 131 0.06 3.39 -2.38
C LEU A 131 -0.79 2.27 -1.80
N TYR A 132 -1.70 1.79 -2.62
CA TYR A 132 -2.63 0.71 -2.29
C TYR A 132 -2.48 -0.43 -3.29
N ARG A 133 -2.09 -1.60 -2.78
CA ARG A 133 -1.91 -2.83 -3.57
C ARG A 133 -3.11 -3.20 -4.43
N TRP A 134 -4.32 -3.06 -3.88
CA TRP A 134 -5.55 -3.50 -4.53
C TRP A 134 -5.91 -2.68 -5.78
N LEU A 135 -5.35 -1.46 -5.92
CA LEU A 135 -5.50 -0.65 -7.14
C LEU A 135 -4.47 -1.01 -8.22
N ALA A 136 -3.35 -1.63 -7.87
CA ALA A 136 -2.28 -1.93 -8.82
C ALA A 136 -2.55 -3.21 -9.61
N GLU A 137 -2.14 -3.24 -10.87
CA GLU A 137 -2.07 -4.47 -11.65
C GLU A 137 -1.05 -5.44 -11.02
N ASP A 138 -1.43 -6.71 -10.89
CA ASP A 138 -0.64 -7.70 -10.15
C ASP A 138 0.75 -7.91 -10.77
N GLU A 139 0.83 -8.04 -12.10
CA GLU A 139 2.10 -8.20 -12.82
C GLU A 139 3.03 -6.99 -12.65
N ASP A 140 2.49 -5.78 -12.77
CA ASP A 140 3.26 -4.55 -12.66
C ASP A 140 3.75 -4.34 -11.20
N TRP A 141 2.93 -4.73 -10.23
CA TRP A 141 3.27 -4.66 -8.81
C TRP A 141 4.40 -5.61 -8.44
N GLU A 142 4.40 -6.84 -8.95
CA GLU A 142 5.50 -7.80 -8.73
C GLU A 142 6.81 -7.31 -9.34
N VAL A 143 6.77 -6.62 -10.49
CA VAL A 143 7.96 -5.97 -11.06
C VAL A 143 8.45 -4.87 -10.12
N PHE A 144 7.55 -4.02 -9.61
CA PHE A 144 7.89 -2.99 -8.64
C PHE A 144 8.51 -3.57 -7.36
N GLN A 145 7.90 -4.59 -6.76
CA GLN A 145 8.43 -5.24 -5.54
C GLN A 145 9.82 -5.81 -5.78
N ARG A 146 10.03 -6.54 -6.89
CA ARG A 146 11.34 -7.08 -7.25
C ARG A 146 12.39 -5.99 -7.41
N LEU A 147 12.03 -4.86 -8.02
CA LEU A 147 12.93 -3.72 -8.18
C LEU A 147 13.30 -3.09 -6.83
N VAL A 148 12.34 -2.89 -5.94
CA VAL A 148 12.61 -2.34 -4.60
C VAL A 148 13.43 -3.33 -3.76
N MET A 149 13.10 -4.62 -3.76
CA MET A 149 13.83 -5.65 -3.01
C MET A 149 15.24 -5.89 -3.52
N ALA A 150 15.44 -5.91 -4.85
CA ALA A 150 16.78 -6.00 -5.44
C ALA A 150 17.64 -4.78 -5.07
N THR A 151 16.98 -3.69 -4.67
CA THR A 151 17.61 -2.43 -4.32
C THR A 151 17.82 -2.29 -2.81
N ALA A 152 16.97 -2.92 -1.98
CA ALA A 152 17.03 -2.84 -0.52
C ALA A 152 18.46 -3.13 -0.01
N PRO A 153 18.97 -2.33 0.94
CA PRO A 153 20.24 -2.64 1.56
C PRO A 153 20.13 -4.03 2.18
N ALA A 154 21.10 -4.91 1.91
CA ALA A 154 21.35 -6.02 2.79
C ALA A 154 21.53 -5.38 4.17
N VAL A 155 20.51 -5.53 5.02
CA VAL A 155 20.60 -5.08 6.40
C VAL A 155 21.79 -5.83 6.95
N ASP A 156 22.88 -5.10 7.18
CA ASP A 156 24.04 -5.61 7.88
C ASP A 156 23.48 -6.10 9.23
N GLU A 157 23.32 -7.41 9.39
CA GLU A 157 23.22 -8.09 10.69
C GLU A 157 24.57 -7.96 11.45
N ALA A 158 25.19 -6.78 11.38
CA ALA A 158 26.31 -6.40 12.18
C ALA A 158 25.76 -5.51 13.29
N VAL A 159 25.61 -6.11 14.48
CA VAL A 159 25.10 -5.63 15.79
C VAL A 159 23.86 -6.48 16.12
N GLU A 160 24.01 -7.67 16.68
CA GLU A 160 24.36 -7.85 18.10
C GLU A 160 24.98 -9.25 18.35
N ILE A 161 26.28 -9.41 18.08
CA ILE A 161 27.09 -10.42 18.76
C ILE A 161 28.22 -9.68 19.45
N SER A 162 27.89 -9.01 20.55
CA SER A 162 28.89 -8.54 21.50
C SER A 162 28.48 -8.94 22.91
N LEU A 163 29.27 -9.87 23.47
CA LEU A 163 29.54 -10.04 24.90
C LEU A 163 28.44 -10.67 25.76
N VAL A 164 28.41 -12.00 25.79
CA VAL A 164 28.47 -12.74 27.08
C VAL A 164 29.41 -13.94 26.88
N GLU A 165 30.71 -13.66 26.98
CA GLU A 165 31.72 -14.68 27.29
C GLU A 165 31.58 -15.00 28.79
N GLY A 166 31.63 -16.29 29.10
CA GLY A 166 31.08 -16.86 30.33
C GLY A 166 31.81 -16.50 31.63
N ASP A 167 31.06 -16.66 32.72
CA ASP A 167 31.62 -17.01 34.02
C ASP A 167 30.80 -18.19 34.58
N GLU A 168 31.42 -19.36 34.59
CA GLU A 168 30.91 -20.56 35.25
C GLU A 168 31.06 -20.39 36.77
N GLY A 169 29.98 -20.56 37.54
CA GLY A 169 30.07 -20.37 38.98
C GLY A 169 28.92 -20.95 39.81
N GLY A 170 28.70 -22.26 39.70
CA GLY A 170 28.40 -23.13 40.85
C GLY A 170 27.13 -22.93 41.69
N GLY A 171 26.20 -23.89 41.53
CA GLY A 171 25.80 -24.75 42.66
C GLY A 171 24.60 -24.35 43.52
N GLY A 172 23.65 -25.27 43.63
CA GLY A 172 22.94 -25.52 44.90
C GLY A 172 21.42 -25.40 44.90
N ASP A 173 20.78 -26.57 44.85
CA ASP A 173 19.53 -26.94 45.55
C ASP A 173 18.16 -26.35 45.16
N LYS A 174 17.36 -27.26 44.59
CA LYS A 174 15.90 -27.48 44.77
C LYS A 174 15.59 -27.85 46.25
N PRO A 175 14.33 -28.04 46.71
CA PRO A 175 12.99 -27.69 46.19
C PRO A 175 12.03 -27.12 47.28
N GLU A 176 10.92 -26.47 46.91
CA GLU A 176 9.61 -26.47 47.64
C GLU A 176 8.62 -25.66 46.76
N ALA A 177 7.58 -26.23 46.13
CA ALA A 177 6.36 -26.88 46.62
C ALA A 177 5.28 -25.90 47.13
N ILE A 178 4.15 -25.93 46.40
CA ILE A 178 2.76 -25.73 46.86
C ILE A 178 2.25 -24.29 47.00
N GLY A 179 1.18 -23.99 46.26
CA GLY A 179 0.37 -22.79 46.44
C GLY A 179 -0.72 -22.67 45.37
N ASP A 180 -1.73 -23.55 45.46
CA ASP A 180 -3.07 -23.33 44.89
C ASP A 180 -3.63 -22.00 45.41
N GLU A 181 -4.15 -21.13 44.54
CA GLU A 181 -5.39 -20.42 44.87
C GLU A 181 -6.16 -19.99 43.62
N SER A 182 -7.37 -20.55 43.53
CA SER A 182 -8.46 -20.09 42.68
C SER A 182 -8.85 -18.67 43.04
N THR A 183 -9.11 -17.80 42.06
CA THR A 183 -10.21 -16.83 42.20
C THR A 183 -10.86 -16.56 40.85
N GLN A 184 -12.19 -16.68 40.89
CA GLN A 184 -13.14 -16.52 39.81
C GLN A 184 -13.39 -15.05 39.45
N ALA A 185 -13.95 -14.89 38.24
CA ALA A 185 -15.00 -13.95 37.84
C ALA A 185 -14.74 -12.45 37.99
N VAL A 186 -14.88 -11.72 36.87
CA VAL A 186 -15.92 -10.67 36.76
C VAL A 186 -16.40 -10.60 35.30
N ILE A 187 -17.72 -10.74 35.18
CA ILE A 187 -18.56 -10.46 34.02
C ILE A 187 -18.70 -8.94 33.88
N ALA A 188 -18.55 -8.40 32.67
CA ALA A 188 -19.12 -7.10 32.34
C ALA A 188 -19.69 -7.15 30.92
N SER A 189 -20.97 -7.49 30.86
CA SER A 189 -21.86 -7.23 29.74
C SER A 189 -21.92 -5.72 29.48
N ALA A 190 -21.78 -5.30 28.23
CA ALA A 190 -22.17 -3.96 27.79
C ALA A 190 -23.57 -4.02 27.19
N PRO A 191 -24.43 -3.01 27.44
CA PRO A 191 -25.85 -3.06 27.11
C PRO A 191 -26.13 -2.66 25.66
N SER A 192 -27.15 -3.33 25.11
CA SER A 192 -28.00 -2.86 24.02
C SER A 192 -28.94 -1.76 24.51
N GLU A 193 -29.13 -0.69 23.73
CA GLU A 193 -30.34 0.13 23.64
C GLU A 193 -30.12 1.10 22.45
N SER A 194 -30.96 1.03 21.41
CA SER A 194 -32.17 1.86 21.21
C SER A 194 -31.77 3.32 20.91
N ASP A 195 -32.46 4.13 20.12
CA ASP A 195 -33.68 4.05 19.36
C ASP A 195 -33.67 5.29 18.44
N ALA A 196 -34.54 5.27 17.44
CA ALA A 196 -35.26 6.40 16.85
C ALA A 196 -34.63 7.83 16.82
N SER A 197 -34.60 8.41 15.62
CA SER A 197 -35.45 9.58 15.37
C SER A 197 -35.55 9.91 13.87
N GLU A 198 -36.75 9.64 13.34
CA GLU A 198 -37.37 10.45 12.30
C GLU A 198 -37.39 11.92 12.73
N ALA A 199 -37.08 12.82 11.81
CA ALA A 199 -37.64 14.16 11.82
C ALA A 199 -37.80 14.66 10.38
N GLU A 200 -39.00 14.44 9.85
CA GLU A 200 -39.58 15.27 8.81
C GLU A 200 -39.59 16.73 9.26
N SER A 201 -39.19 17.65 8.39
CA SER A 201 -39.73 19.00 8.44
C SER A 201 -39.76 19.63 7.04
N SER A 202 -40.93 19.47 6.44
CA SER A 202 -41.52 20.36 5.46
C SER A 202 -41.54 21.79 5.99
N SER A 203 -41.08 22.76 5.20
CA SER A 203 -41.44 24.17 5.41
C SER A 203 -41.50 24.89 4.07
N THR A 204 -42.68 24.83 3.48
CA THR A 204 -43.22 25.75 2.48
C THR A 204 -43.24 27.18 3.04
N ALA A 205 -42.63 28.14 2.34
CA ALA A 205 -42.96 29.55 2.49
C ALA A 205 -42.59 30.31 1.22
N ASP A 206 -43.59 30.52 0.38
CA ASP A 206 -43.70 31.65 -0.54
C ASP A 206 -44.89 32.46 -0.01
N PRO A 207 -44.78 33.79 0.16
CA PRO A 207 -45.31 34.65 -0.90
C PRO A 207 -44.59 35.99 -1.06
N SER A 208 -44.46 36.45 -2.31
CA SER A 208 -44.73 37.84 -2.73
C SER A 208 -44.95 37.93 -4.24
#